data_AF-A0A0U5FVH2-F1
#
_entry.id   AF-A0A0U5FVH2-F1
#
_cell.length_a   1.000
_cell.length_b   1.000
_cell.length_c   1.000
_cell.angle_alpha   90.00
_cell.angle_beta   90.00
_cell.angle_gamma   90.00
#
_symmetry.space_group_name_H-M   'P 1'
#
loop_
_entity.id
_entity.type
_entity.pdbx_description
1 polymer ?
#
loop_
_entity_poly.entity_id
_entity_poly.type
_entity_poly.pdbx_seq_one_letter_code
_entity_poly.pdbx_strand_id
1 'polypeptide(L)'
;MKVQTIWGWMFLAMGAGAMDCYLSPDKSTFNSFDDLHSRLDGCTTIIAAEILLDGLRGFLDLPDIVNITGTITASGVRAPTERLRGINMPNLRFVGGVDVRACIYMDYFGFGQVKDVSGAVYIQSPESGARLEFGNLTRADSVTLKGTFSSVHFDSLETVDNDVIIESCDGCSPGNIDRPDPDDHLSVTLPLLASMGYLKIAGLIGRISLPALKATDADIHINAQYPLDINLPLESANSIDLQGRITSVHLPNLSANTPLSLNSTYECDDSDSLTDVTCPIPQNLSNRERIGMGVGIAAGVACVGLGVWFLWRRRRQSREKLIKARREAGRRAGHDGVDGVDSTTELVGLESNGAGSGRQARPRTPPPAYAP
;
A
#
# COMPACT_ATOMS: atom_id res chain seq x y z
N MET A 1 -41.76 61.09 3.08
CA MET A 1 -40.31 60.94 3.31
C MET A 1 -40.07 59.61 4.00
N LYS A 2 -39.45 58.63 3.31
CA LYS A 2 -39.06 57.33 3.88
C LYS A 2 -37.53 57.30 3.93
N VAL A 3 -36.98 57.23 5.13
CA VAL A 3 -35.53 57.11 5.37
C VAL A 3 -35.23 55.62 5.44
N GLN A 4 -34.47 55.11 4.46
CA GLN A 4 -33.94 53.74 4.46
C GLN A 4 -32.57 53.74 5.14
N THR A 5 -32.49 53.11 6.30
CA THR A 5 -31.25 52.89 7.05
C THR A 5 -30.58 51.62 6.52
N ILE A 6 -29.54 51.80 5.71
CA ILE A 6 -28.67 50.71 5.23
C ILE A 6 -27.72 50.35 6.37
N TRP A 7 -27.95 49.22 7.03
CA TRP A 7 -27.00 48.61 7.95
C TRP A 7 -25.94 47.88 7.13
N GLY A 8 -24.80 48.53 6.90
CA GLY A 8 -23.63 47.90 6.30
C GLY A 8 -23.00 46.92 7.29
N TRP A 9 -23.17 45.62 7.04
CA TRP A 9 -22.39 44.57 7.68
C TRP A 9 -20.97 44.63 7.15
N MET A 10 -20.11 45.39 7.84
CA MET A 10 -18.67 45.38 7.61
C MET A 10 -18.12 44.09 8.20
N PHE A 11 -18.19 42.99 7.43
CA PHE A 11 -17.43 41.78 7.74
C PHE A 11 -15.94 42.13 7.59
N LEU A 12 -15.30 42.39 8.73
CA LEU A 12 -13.85 42.36 8.86
C LEU A 12 -13.40 40.95 8.46
N ALA A 13 -12.99 40.78 7.21
CA ALA A 13 -12.23 39.64 6.77
C ALA A 13 -10.88 39.70 7.50
N MET A 14 -10.82 39.15 8.70
CA MET A 14 -9.55 38.80 9.33
C MET A 14 -8.92 37.76 8.40
N GLY A 15 -7.95 38.21 7.59
CA GLY A 15 -7.18 37.29 6.77
C GLY A 15 -6.54 36.27 7.69
N ALA A 16 -6.90 34.99 7.52
CA ALA A 16 -6.21 33.89 8.17
C ALA A 16 -4.75 33.96 7.73
N GLY A 17 -3.88 34.43 8.63
CA GLY A 17 -2.45 34.42 8.39
C GLY A 17 -1.99 32.96 8.31
N ALA A 18 -1.13 32.66 7.34
CA ALA A 18 -0.47 31.37 7.32
C ALA A 18 0.33 31.20 8.63
N MET A 19 0.04 30.14 9.37
CA MET A 19 0.72 29.78 10.61
C MET A 19 1.51 28.49 10.39
N ASP A 20 2.80 28.56 10.71
CA ASP A 20 3.73 27.43 10.62
C ASP A 20 3.84 26.73 11.97
N CYS A 21 3.71 25.41 11.94
CA CYS A 21 3.79 24.57 13.13
C CYS A 21 4.95 23.60 13.00
N TYR A 22 5.93 23.80 13.88
CA TYR A 22 7.14 22.98 13.93
C TYR A 22 6.89 21.78 14.85
N LEU A 23 6.95 20.60 14.27
CA LEU A 23 6.98 19.36 15.05
C LEU A 23 8.42 18.89 15.23
N SER A 24 8.63 17.82 15.98
CA SER A 24 9.98 17.26 16.20
C SER A 24 10.66 16.98 14.86
N PRO A 25 11.95 17.34 14.68
CA PRO A 25 12.64 17.22 13.40
C PRO A 25 12.78 15.78 12.92
N ASP A 26 12.72 14.80 13.82
CA ASP A 26 12.90 13.39 13.47
C ASP A 26 11.54 12.73 13.17
N LYS A 27 10.69 12.61 14.20
CA LYS A 27 9.43 11.88 14.12
C LYS A 27 8.46 12.40 15.17
N SER A 28 7.23 12.65 14.77
CA SER A 28 6.15 13.04 15.69
C SER A 28 5.01 12.03 15.62
N THR A 29 4.72 11.38 16.74
CA THR A 29 3.70 10.33 16.83
C THR A 29 2.45 10.87 17.50
N PHE A 30 1.29 10.61 16.89
CA PHE A 30 -0.01 10.97 17.41
C PHE A 30 -0.84 9.70 17.66
N ASN A 31 -1.25 9.52 18.92
CA ASN A 31 -2.01 8.36 19.37
C ASN A 31 -3.50 8.65 19.62
N SER A 32 -3.91 9.91 19.52
CA SER A 32 -5.31 10.33 19.64
C SER A 32 -5.60 11.54 18.77
N PHE A 33 -6.85 11.70 18.35
CA PHE A 33 -7.26 12.90 17.65
C PHE A 33 -7.14 14.15 18.52
N ASP A 34 -7.38 14.06 19.83
CA ASP A 34 -7.28 15.24 20.71
C ASP A 34 -5.84 15.79 20.78
N ASP A 35 -4.81 14.93 20.86
CA ASP A 35 -3.41 15.36 20.82
C ASP A 35 -3.04 15.94 19.45
N LEU A 36 -3.54 15.34 18.36
CA LEU A 36 -3.31 15.85 17.01
C LEU A 36 -3.94 17.24 16.80
N HIS A 37 -5.23 17.40 17.10
CA HIS A 37 -5.93 18.67 16.91
C HIS A 37 -5.38 19.76 17.83
N SER A 38 -5.08 19.46 19.10
CA SER A 38 -4.55 20.47 20.02
C SER A 38 -3.16 20.98 19.64
N ARG A 39 -2.33 20.15 18.98
CA ARG A 39 -1.01 20.58 18.47
C ARG A 39 -1.06 21.24 17.10
N LEU A 40 -2.10 20.95 16.33
CA LEU A 40 -2.28 21.49 14.98
C LEU A 40 -3.31 22.63 14.91
N ASP A 41 -3.80 23.09 16.06
CA ASP A 41 -4.80 24.17 16.13
C ASP A 41 -4.26 25.47 15.53
N GLY A 42 -5.00 26.01 14.57
CA GLY A 42 -4.61 27.21 13.81
C GLY A 42 -3.47 27.01 12.81
N CYS A 43 -2.89 25.82 12.70
CA CYS A 43 -1.81 25.54 11.76
C CYS A 43 -2.31 25.52 10.32
N THR A 44 -1.47 26.02 9.41
CA THR A 44 -1.68 25.91 7.96
C THR A 44 -0.53 25.20 7.26
N THR A 45 0.67 25.28 7.82
CA THR A 45 1.86 24.57 7.35
C THR A 45 2.41 23.72 8.48
N ILE A 46 2.65 22.43 8.24
CA ILE A 46 3.32 21.54 9.18
C ILE A 46 4.75 21.32 8.71
N ILE A 47 5.71 21.68 9.56
CA ILE A 47 7.13 21.48 9.32
C ILE A 47 7.61 20.32 10.18
N ALA A 48 7.77 19.17 9.54
CA ALA A 48 8.21 17.90 10.15
C ALA A 48 8.89 17.03 9.09
N ALA A 49 9.76 16.10 9.49
CA ALA A 49 10.26 15.06 8.59
C ALA A 49 9.26 13.91 8.44
N GLU A 50 8.68 13.45 9.55
CA GLU A 50 7.69 12.37 9.58
C GLU A 50 6.59 12.63 10.62
N ILE A 51 5.34 12.46 10.21
CA ILE A 51 4.13 12.49 11.04
C ILE A 51 3.58 11.07 11.11
N LEU A 52 3.72 10.41 12.26
CA LEU A 52 3.20 9.05 12.47
C LEU A 52 1.81 9.09 13.12
N LEU A 53 0.82 8.58 12.41
CA LEU A 53 -0.54 8.36 12.86
C LEU A 53 -0.66 6.89 13.34
N ASP A 54 -0.54 6.66 14.66
CA ASP A 54 -0.58 5.31 15.27
C ASP A 54 -1.81 5.24 16.19
N GLY A 55 -2.62 4.17 16.12
CA GLY A 55 -3.79 4.00 17.01
C GLY A 55 -4.94 5.00 16.84
N LEU A 56 -4.96 5.83 15.80
CA LEU A 56 -6.10 6.72 15.51
C LEU A 56 -7.34 5.92 15.06
N ARG A 57 -8.54 6.41 15.40
CA ARG A 57 -9.82 5.73 15.13
C ARG A 57 -10.82 6.64 14.46
N GLY A 58 -11.43 6.22 13.36
CA GLY A 58 -12.45 7.00 12.64
C GLY A 58 -11.87 7.80 11.48
N PHE A 59 -12.39 8.99 11.23
CA PHE A 59 -11.97 9.85 10.13
C PHE A 59 -11.10 10.99 10.66
N LEU A 60 -9.90 11.15 10.09
CA LEU A 60 -9.05 12.30 10.32
C LEU A 60 -9.42 13.39 9.30
N ASP A 61 -9.86 14.55 9.77
CA ASP A 61 -10.18 15.70 8.94
C ASP A 61 -9.32 16.90 9.37
N LEU A 62 -8.47 17.40 8.48
CA LEU A 62 -7.60 18.55 8.72
C LEU A 62 -7.81 19.59 7.62
N PRO A 63 -8.93 20.33 7.64
CA PRO A 63 -9.30 21.24 6.56
C PRO A 63 -8.40 22.47 6.45
N ASP A 64 -7.77 22.91 7.53
CA ASP A 64 -6.97 24.14 7.53
C ASP A 64 -5.52 23.92 7.08
N ILE A 65 -5.08 22.66 6.98
CA ILE A 65 -3.73 22.32 6.57
C ILE A 65 -3.59 22.42 5.05
N VAL A 66 -2.67 23.29 4.62
CA VAL A 66 -2.37 23.57 3.22
C VAL A 66 -1.05 22.92 2.79
N ASN A 67 -0.05 22.87 3.67
CA ASN A 67 1.28 22.36 3.34
C ASN A 67 1.84 21.45 4.43
N ILE A 68 2.47 20.36 4.03
CA ILE A 68 3.21 19.45 4.92
C ILE A 68 4.58 19.19 4.30
N THR A 69 5.67 19.55 4.98
CA THR A 69 7.01 19.39 4.39
C THR A 69 7.50 17.94 4.36
N GLY A 70 6.97 17.09 5.25
CA GLY A 70 7.42 15.72 5.45
C GLY A 70 6.42 14.67 5.00
N THR A 71 6.68 13.44 5.45
CA THR A 71 5.85 12.28 5.11
C THR A 71 4.78 12.05 6.18
N ILE A 72 3.54 11.80 5.74
CA ILE A 72 2.47 11.31 6.60
C ILE A 72 2.52 9.80 6.59
N THR A 73 2.82 9.19 7.73
CA THR A 73 2.85 7.73 7.90
C THR A 73 1.64 7.28 8.71
N ALA A 74 0.87 6.34 8.20
CA ALA A 74 -0.18 5.65 8.98
C ALA A 74 0.07 4.14 8.94
N SER A 75 0.03 3.47 10.10
CA SER A 75 0.28 2.04 10.18
C SER A 75 -0.72 1.31 11.07
N GLY A 76 -1.36 0.27 10.54
CA GLY A 76 -2.31 -0.57 11.31
C GLY A 76 -1.69 -1.78 12.02
N VAL A 77 -0.36 -1.99 11.93
CA VAL A 77 0.28 -3.24 12.37
C VAL A 77 0.18 -3.48 13.89
N ARG A 78 0.20 -2.41 14.69
CA ARG A 78 0.29 -2.52 16.16
C ARG A 78 -1.06 -2.72 16.84
N ALA A 79 -2.16 -2.31 16.20
CA ALA A 79 -3.49 -2.34 16.78
C ALA A 79 -4.56 -2.63 15.71
N PRO A 80 -4.66 -3.88 15.21
CA PRO A 80 -5.64 -4.24 14.17
C PRO A 80 -7.11 -4.02 14.58
N THR A 81 -7.38 -3.73 15.86
CA THR A 81 -8.70 -3.44 16.41
C THR A 81 -9.07 -1.95 16.39
N GLU A 82 -8.12 -1.03 16.19
CA GLU A 82 -8.32 0.42 16.29
C GLU A 82 -8.04 1.06 14.93
N ARG A 83 -9.08 1.64 14.31
CA ARG A 83 -9.18 1.66 12.85
C ARG A 83 -9.41 3.08 12.32
N LEU A 84 -8.35 3.67 11.80
CA LEU A 84 -8.43 4.83 10.91
C LEU A 84 -9.19 4.39 9.65
N ARG A 85 -10.28 5.08 9.34
CA ARG A 85 -11.17 4.81 8.20
C ARG A 85 -10.99 5.79 7.05
N GLY A 86 -10.47 6.97 7.33
CA GLY A 86 -10.12 7.89 6.27
C GLY A 86 -9.26 9.04 6.75
N ILE A 87 -8.57 9.65 5.79
CA ILE A 87 -7.82 10.88 5.96
C ILE A 87 -8.35 11.86 4.91
N ASN A 88 -8.80 13.02 5.37
CA ASN A 88 -9.31 14.09 4.52
C ASN A 88 -8.54 15.37 4.80
N MET A 89 -7.89 15.92 3.78
CA MET A 89 -7.18 17.20 3.84
C MET A 89 -7.52 18.00 2.58
N PRO A 90 -8.75 18.55 2.49
CA PRO A 90 -9.30 19.08 1.25
C PRO A 90 -8.54 20.30 0.70
N ASN A 91 -7.82 21.03 1.55
CA ASN A 91 -7.04 22.21 1.15
C ASN A 91 -5.53 21.93 1.03
N LEU A 92 -5.10 20.69 1.24
CA LEU A 92 -3.68 20.31 1.14
C LEU A 92 -3.22 20.46 -0.31
N ARG A 93 -2.14 21.23 -0.53
CA ARG A 93 -1.56 21.51 -1.84
C ARG A 93 -0.21 20.84 -2.04
N PHE A 94 0.55 20.71 -0.97
CA PHE A 94 1.89 20.12 -0.96
C PHE A 94 2.03 19.16 0.22
N VAL A 95 2.59 17.97 -0.04
CA VAL A 95 2.96 17.01 0.99
C VAL A 95 4.30 16.36 0.62
N GLY A 96 5.18 16.17 1.60
CA GLY A 96 6.47 15.54 1.39
C GLY A 96 6.35 14.09 0.91
N GLY A 97 5.40 13.34 1.46
CA GLY A 97 5.07 11.97 1.07
C GLY A 97 3.85 11.44 1.82
N VAL A 98 3.30 10.33 1.35
CA VAL A 98 2.17 9.62 1.99
C VAL A 98 2.55 8.15 2.07
N ASP A 99 2.60 7.58 3.28
CA ASP A 99 2.95 6.18 3.52
C ASP A 99 1.92 5.50 4.43
N VAL A 100 0.98 4.78 3.84
CA VAL A 100 -0.12 4.13 4.54
C VAL A 100 0.00 2.63 4.41
N ARG A 101 0.26 1.94 5.53
CA ARG A 101 0.56 0.51 5.56
C ARG A 101 -0.40 -0.25 6.46
N ALA A 102 -0.91 -1.38 5.96
CA ALA A 102 -1.75 -2.28 6.73
C ALA A 102 -2.98 -1.60 7.39
N CYS A 103 -3.52 -0.55 6.77
CA CYS A 103 -4.73 0.12 7.22
C CYS A 103 -5.95 -0.56 6.59
N ILE A 104 -6.30 -1.72 7.11
CA ILE A 104 -7.23 -2.65 6.45
C ILE A 104 -8.70 -2.19 6.44
N TYR A 105 -9.03 -1.09 7.13
CA TYR A 105 -10.38 -0.50 7.17
C TYR A 105 -10.42 0.90 6.57
N MET A 106 -9.41 1.26 5.80
CA MET A 106 -9.40 2.55 5.16
C MET A 106 -10.38 2.53 3.99
N ASP A 107 -11.33 3.45 4.04
CA ASP A 107 -12.37 3.61 3.03
C ASP A 107 -12.08 4.82 2.12
N TYR A 108 -11.37 5.83 2.62
CA TYR A 108 -11.24 7.13 1.94
C TYR A 108 -9.91 7.84 2.18
N PHE A 109 -9.31 8.33 1.08
CA PHE A 109 -8.19 9.27 1.09
C PHE A 109 -8.54 10.50 0.25
N GLY A 110 -8.76 11.62 0.90
CA GLY A 110 -9.11 12.89 0.29
C GLY A 110 -7.94 13.86 0.26
N PHE A 111 -7.24 13.92 -0.88
CA PHE A 111 -6.12 14.84 -1.14
C PHE A 111 -6.37 15.66 -2.41
N GLY A 112 -7.63 16.05 -2.63
CA GLY A 112 -8.12 16.55 -3.92
C GLY A 112 -7.43 17.81 -4.46
N GLN A 113 -6.75 18.60 -3.61
CA GLN A 113 -6.02 19.80 -4.02
C GLN A 113 -4.50 19.62 -4.08
N VAL A 114 -3.97 18.45 -3.74
CA VAL A 114 -2.53 18.19 -3.76
C VAL A 114 -2.06 18.22 -5.20
N LYS A 115 -1.05 19.04 -5.49
CA LYS A 115 -0.46 19.18 -6.83
C LYS A 115 0.85 18.44 -6.95
N ASP A 116 1.67 18.54 -5.91
CA ASP A 116 3.03 18.01 -5.91
C ASP A 116 3.25 17.17 -4.66
N VAL A 117 3.74 15.95 -4.85
CA VAL A 117 4.27 15.09 -3.79
C VAL A 117 5.75 14.90 -4.06
N SER A 118 6.61 15.46 -3.21
CA SER A 118 8.07 15.41 -3.44
C SER A 118 8.69 14.02 -3.22
N GLY A 119 7.95 13.11 -2.58
CA GLY A 119 8.37 11.75 -2.26
C GLY A 119 7.33 10.73 -2.73
N ALA A 120 7.29 9.59 -2.04
CA ALA A 120 6.41 8.49 -2.41
C ALA A 120 4.96 8.70 -1.97
N VAL A 121 4.02 8.28 -2.82
CA VAL A 121 2.64 7.94 -2.46
C VAL A 121 2.55 6.42 -2.35
N TYR A 122 2.71 5.89 -1.15
CA TYR A 122 2.58 4.47 -0.85
C TYR A 122 1.31 4.19 -0.07
N ILE A 123 0.39 3.40 -0.63
CA ILE A 123 -0.87 3.06 0.02
C ILE A 123 -1.13 1.56 -0.14
N GLN A 124 -1.27 0.88 1.00
CA GLN A 124 -1.64 -0.54 1.08
C GLN A 124 -2.97 -0.71 1.81
N SER A 125 -4.03 -1.10 1.07
CA SER A 125 -5.39 -1.33 1.59
C SER A 125 -5.87 -2.77 1.26
N PRO A 126 -5.68 -3.74 2.17
CA PRO A 126 -5.89 -5.16 1.83
C PRO A 126 -7.33 -5.67 1.83
N GLU A 127 -8.29 -5.02 2.50
CA GLU A 127 -9.66 -5.58 2.64
C GLU A 127 -10.77 -4.71 2.04
N SER A 128 -10.63 -3.38 2.06
CA SER A 128 -11.69 -2.44 1.68
C SER A 128 -11.35 -1.71 0.40
N GLY A 129 -12.32 -1.67 -0.54
CA GLY A 129 -12.32 -0.92 -1.80
C GLY A 129 -12.21 0.58 -1.58
N ALA A 130 -11.07 1.01 -1.08
CA ALA A 130 -10.77 2.37 -0.72
C ALA A 130 -10.92 3.27 -1.94
N ARG A 131 -11.37 4.50 -1.70
CA ARG A 131 -11.43 5.57 -2.70
C ARG A 131 -10.24 6.48 -2.52
N LEU A 132 -9.50 6.66 -3.59
CA LEU A 132 -8.30 7.50 -3.64
C LEU A 132 -8.59 8.73 -4.50
N GLU A 133 -8.58 9.90 -3.89
CA GLU A 133 -8.82 11.18 -4.57
C GLU A 133 -7.55 12.03 -4.59
N PHE A 134 -6.80 11.91 -5.69
CA PHE A 134 -5.64 12.74 -6.03
C PHE A 134 -5.88 13.50 -7.34
N GLY A 135 -7.08 14.08 -7.48
CA GLY A 135 -7.56 14.65 -8.75
C GLY A 135 -6.67 15.74 -9.34
N ASN A 136 -6.00 16.53 -8.48
CA ASN A 136 -5.12 17.63 -8.91
C ASN A 136 -3.63 17.29 -8.87
N LEU A 137 -3.26 16.05 -8.52
CA LEU A 137 -1.86 15.65 -8.41
C LEU A 137 -1.25 15.66 -9.80
N THR A 138 -0.28 16.54 -10.05
CA THR A 138 0.40 16.67 -11.34
C THR A 138 1.75 15.96 -11.38
N ARG A 139 2.44 15.94 -10.24
CA ARG A 139 3.76 15.30 -10.12
C ARG A 139 3.92 14.54 -8.81
N ALA A 140 4.52 13.36 -8.89
CA ALA A 140 4.97 12.58 -7.75
C ALA A 140 6.37 12.01 -8.01
N ASP A 141 7.12 11.69 -6.95
CA ASP A 141 8.38 10.95 -7.11
C ASP A 141 8.10 9.47 -7.41
N SER A 142 7.21 8.83 -6.65
CA SER A 142 6.75 7.46 -6.90
C SER A 142 5.31 7.26 -6.43
N VAL A 143 4.59 6.35 -7.08
CA VAL A 143 3.21 5.97 -6.73
C VAL A 143 3.15 4.46 -6.60
N THR A 144 2.85 3.96 -5.41
CA THR A 144 2.66 2.53 -5.13
C THR A 144 1.32 2.30 -4.44
N LEU A 145 0.40 1.65 -5.14
CA LEU A 145 -0.91 1.25 -4.64
C LEU A 145 -0.98 -0.27 -4.56
N LYS A 146 -1.29 -0.82 -3.39
CA LYS A 146 -1.42 -2.26 -3.16
C LYS A 146 -2.73 -2.59 -2.45
N GLY A 147 -3.37 -3.66 -2.88
CA GLY A 147 -4.62 -4.15 -2.30
C GLY A 147 -5.84 -3.79 -3.13
N THR A 148 -7.04 -3.77 -2.54
CA THR A 148 -8.29 -3.61 -3.27
C THR A 148 -8.76 -2.16 -3.26
N PHE A 149 -8.98 -1.58 -4.44
CA PHE A 149 -9.45 -0.21 -4.60
C PHE A 149 -10.72 -0.21 -5.43
N SER A 150 -11.77 0.47 -4.98
CA SER A 150 -12.99 0.61 -5.78
C SER A 150 -12.81 1.63 -6.91
N SER A 151 -11.93 2.61 -6.69
CA SER A 151 -11.59 3.64 -7.65
C SER A 151 -10.25 4.28 -7.33
N VAL A 152 -9.46 4.55 -8.37
CA VAL A 152 -8.17 5.24 -8.30
C VAL A 152 -8.22 6.40 -9.29
N HIS A 153 -8.24 7.63 -8.80
CA HIS A 153 -8.33 8.84 -9.62
C HIS A 153 -7.05 9.67 -9.53
N PHE A 154 -6.32 9.71 -10.64
CA PHE A 154 -5.15 10.56 -10.87
C PHE A 154 -5.34 11.34 -12.18
N ASP A 155 -6.44 12.09 -12.25
CA ASP A 155 -6.90 12.72 -13.49
C ASP A 155 -5.91 13.77 -14.03
N SER A 156 -5.11 14.37 -13.14
CA SER A 156 -4.11 15.39 -13.51
C SER A 156 -2.67 14.89 -13.49
N LEU A 157 -2.40 13.61 -13.20
CA LEU A 157 -1.04 13.12 -13.00
C LEU A 157 -0.29 13.07 -14.34
N GLU A 158 0.70 13.93 -14.49
CA GLU A 158 1.47 14.11 -15.73
C GLU A 158 2.81 13.38 -15.68
N THR A 159 3.50 13.45 -14.54
CA THR A 159 4.87 12.92 -14.40
C THR A 159 5.03 12.17 -13.08
N VAL A 160 5.65 10.99 -13.15
CA VAL A 160 6.16 10.27 -11.99
C VAL A 160 7.64 10.04 -12.18
N ASP A 161 8.50 10.55 -11.30
CA ASP A 161 9.94 10.55 -11.58
C ASP A 161 10.55 9.11 -11.55
N ASN A 162 10.01 8.23 -10.71
CA ASN A 162 10.42 6.83 -10.56
C ASN A 162 9.27 5.87 -10.93
N ASP A 163 8.74 5.13 -9.96
CA ASP A 163 7.89 3.97 -10.21
C ASP A 163 6.41 4.29 -10.06
N VAL A 164 5.60 3.77 -10.98
CA VAL A 164 4.15 3.63 -10.85
C VAL A 164 3.83 2.15 -10.69
N ILE A 165 3.46 1.73 -9.49
CA ILE A 165 3.14 0.35 -9.12
C ILE A 165 1.69 0.30 -8.65
N ILE A 166 0.84 -0.43 -9.35
CA ILE A 166 -0.57 -0.63 -8.99
C ILE A 166 -0.85 -2.14 -8.95
N GLU A 167 -1.08 -2.67 -7.76
CA GLU A 167 -1.34 -4.09 -7.52
C GLU A 167 -2.70 -4.28 -6.86
N SER A 168 -3.71 -4.72 -7.63
CA SER A 168 -5.08 -4.93 -7.18
C SER A 168 -5.29 -6.26 -6.44
N CYS A 169 -4.32 -6.69 -5.63
CA CYS A 169 -4.29 -7.95 -4.91
C CYS A 169 -3.28 -7.86 -3.76
N ASP A 170 -3.55 -8.48 -2.62
CA ASP A 170 -2.53 -8.62 -1.57
C ASP A 170 -1.64 -9.83 -1.88
N GLY A 171 -0.47 -9.54 -2.45
CA GLY A 171 0.55 -10.54 -2.75
C GLY A 171 0.08 -11.60 -3.72
N CYS A 172 -0.24 -11.21 -4.97
CA CYS A 172 -0.58 -11.99 -6.19
C CYS A 172 0.24 -13.30 -6.41
N SER A 173 0.22 -14.17 -5.42
CA SER A 173 0.80 -15.49 -5.42
C SER A 173 -0.31 -16.44 -5.88
N PRO A 174 -0.04 -17.32 -6.85
CA PRO A 174 -1.04 -18.27 -7.32
C PRO A 174 -1.53 -19.14 -6.15
N GLY A 175 -2.77 -18.93 -5.70
CA GLY A 175 -3.42 -19.77 -4.69
C GLY A 175 -4.20 -19.06 -3.58
N ASN A 176 -4.03 -17.75 -3.37
CA ASN A 176 -4.71 -16.99 -2.30
C ASN A 176 -5.89 -16.13 -2.80
N ILE A 177 -6.57 -16.60 -3.83
CA ILE A 177 -7.73 -15.91 -4.40
C ILE A 177 -8.98 -16.48 -3.72
N ASP A 178 -9.31 -15.97 -2.53
CA ASP A 178 -10.71 -16.01 -2.09
C ASP A 178 -11.52 -15.35 -3.20
N ARG A 179 -12.40 -16.13 -3.84
CA ARG A 179 -13.04 -15.79 -5.13
C ARG A 179 -13.54 -14.34 -5.13
N PRO A 180 -12.83 -13.40 -5.77
CA PRO A 180 -13.30 -12.03 -5.89
C PRO A 180 -14.62 -12.10 -6.66
N ASP A 181 -15.52 -11.18 -6.32
CA ASP A 181 -16.72 -10.99 -7.11
C ASP A 181 -16.28 -10.81 -8.57
N PRO A 182 -16.86 -11.53 -9.56
CA PRO A 182 -16.52 -11.36 -10.97
C PRO A 182 -16.60 -9.90 -11.45
N ASP A 183 -17.34 -9.04 -10.74
CA ASP A 183 -17.48 -7.62 -11.02
C ASP A 183 -16.43 -6.74 -10.31
N ASP A 184 -15.62 -7.28 -9.39
CA ASP A 184 -14.61 -6.54 -8.63
C ASP A 184 -13.27 -6.50 -9.39
N HIS A 185 -13.20 -5.60 -10.37
CA HIS A 185 -12.00 -5.34 -11.15
C HIS A 185 -11.61 -3.87 -11.08
N LEU A 186 -10.29 -3.61 -11.00
CA LEU A 186 -9.74 -2.28 -11.00
C LEU A 186 -9.64 -1.74 -12.43
N SER A 187 -10.17 -0.53 -12.63
CA SER A 187 -9.94 0.27 -13.84
C SER A 187 -8.87 1.31 -13.56
N VAL A 188 -7.73 1.21 -14.23
CA VAL A 188 -6.62 2.15 -14.11
C VAL A 188 -6.71 3.17 -15.25
N THR A 189 -6.96 4.43 -14.92
CA THR A 189 -7.00 5.53 -15.90
C THR A 189 -6.07 6.65 -15.45
N LEU A 190 -5.01 6.89 -16.24
CA LEU A 190 -4.04 7.96 -16.00
C LEU A 190 -3.99 8.81 -17.28
N PRO A 191 -4.97 9.71 -17.48
CA PRO A 191 -5.23 10.30 -18.79
C PRO A 191 -4.14 11.27 -19.25
N LEU A 192 -3.45 11.91 -18.30
CA LEU A 192 -2.39 12.89 -18.59
C LEU A 192 -0.98 12.35 -18.35
N LEU A 193 -0.82 11.10 -17.90
CA LEU A 193 0.49 10.55 -17.58
C LEU A 193 1.32 10.43 -18.86
N ALA A 194 2.35 11.27 -18.95
CA ALA A 194 3.21 11.41 -20.12
C ALA A 194 4.61 10.85 -19.87
N SER A 195 5.06 10.78 -18.62
CA SER A 195 6.39 10.28 -18.26
C SER A 195 6.37 9.53 -16.93
N MET A 196 7.11 8.42 -16.90
CA MET A 196 7.37 7.60 -15.72
C MET A 196 8.71 6.88 -15.87
N GLY A 197 9.33 6.44 -14.77
CA GLY A 197 10.55 5.63 -14.80
C GLY A 197 10.29 4.12 -14.93
N TYR A 198 9.23 3.62 -14.29
CA TYR A 198 8.82 2.22 -14.35
C TYR A 198 7.30 2.11 -14.19
N LEU A 199 6.65 1.19 -14.92
CA LEU A 199 5.23 0.91 -14.75
C LEU A 199 5.00 -0.57 -14.46
N LYS A 200 4.35 -0.84 -13.32
CA LYS A 200 3.84 -2.16 -12.97
C LYS A 200 2.35 -2.10 -12.67
N ILE A 201 1.58 -2.86 -13.41
CA ILE A 201 0.14 -3.04 -13.16
C ILE A 201 -0.13 -4.53 -13.00
N ALA A 202 -0.66 -4.97 -11.85
CA ALA A 202 -0.92 -6.38 -11.59
C ALA A 202 -2.23 -6.62 -10.82
N GLY A 203 -2.81 -7.82 -11.00
CA GLY A 203 -3.99 -8.27 -10.25
C GLY A 203 -5.28 -8.28 -11.10
N LEU A 204 -6.42 -8.04 -10.45
CA LEU A 204 -7.75 -8.05 -11.08
C LEU A 204 -7.99 -6.75 -11.85
N ILE A 205 -7.33 -6.60 -12.99
CA ILE A 205 -7.40 -5.38 -13.80
C ILE A 205 -8.36 -5.62 -14.95
N GLY A 206 -9.43 -4.82 -15.02
CA GLY A 206 -10.41 -4.90 -16.11
C GLY A 206 -10.14 -3.93 -17.24
N ARG A 207 -9.43 -2.82 -16.96
CA ARG A 207 -9.12 -1.79 -17.94
C ARG A 207 -7.87 -1.01 -17.58
N ILE A 208 -7.06 -0.70 -18.59
CA ILE A 208 -5.93 0.21 -18.51
C ILE A 208 -6.09 1.28 -19.59
N SER A 209 -5.92 2.56 -19.23
CA SER A 209 -5.98 3.66 -20.19
C SER A 209 -4.93 4.72 -19.88
N LEU A 210 -3.96 4.86 -20.80
CA LEU A 210 -2.81 5.77 -20.71
C LEU A 210 -2.68 6.60 -22.01
N PRO A 211 -3.69 7.40 -22.39
CA PRO A 211 -3.75 8.03 -23.72
C PRO A 211 -2.64 9.05 -23.99
N ALA A 212 -2.08 9.68 -22.95
CA ALA A 212 -0.95 10.62 -23.08
C ALA A 212 0.43 9.93 -23.15
N LEU A 213 0.52 8.66 -22.75
CA LEU A 213 1.76 7.91 -22.72
C LEU A 213 2.09 7.36 -24.12
N LYS A 214 2.77 8.19 -24.92
CA LYS A 214 3.19 7.82 -26.29
C LYS A 214 4.60 7.25 -26.33
N ALA A 215 5.55 7.90 -25.69
CA ALA A 215 6.94 7.47 -25.71
C ALA A 215 7.50 7.51 -24.29
N THR A 216 8.21 6.47 -23.90
CA THR A 216 8.89 6.40 -22.60
C THR A 216 10.17 5.57 -22.72
N ASP A 217 11.10 5.81 -21.81
CA ASP A 217 12.28 4.96 -21.61
C ASP A 217 12.06 3.98 -20.45
N ALA A 218 10.83 3.88 -19.95
CA ALA A 218 10.45 2.97 -18.87
C ALA A 218 10.26 1.52 -19.34
N ASP A 219 10.48 0.60 -18.40
CA ASP A 219 9.96 -0.76 -18.49
C ASP A 219 8.48 -0.79 -18.08
N ILE A 220 7.67 -1.52 -18.86
CA ILE A 220 6.24 -1.70 -18.63
C ILE A 220 5.96 -3.17 -18.36
N HIS A 221 5.47 -3.47 -17.16
CA HIS A 221 5.09 -4.81 -16.75
C HIS A 221 3.61 -4.88 -16.39
N ILE A 222 2.85 -5.69 -17.14
CA ILE A 222 1.41 -5.89 -16.91
C ILE A 222 1.17 -7.37 -16.63
N ASN A 223 0.57 -7.68 -15.48
CA ASN A 223 0.22 -9.05 -15.09
C ASN A 223 -1.26 -9.15 -14.70
N ALA A 224 -2.10 -9.54 -15.65
CA ALA A 224 -3.55 -9.54 -15.48
C ALA A 224 -4.07 -10.89 -14.95
N GLN A 225 -4.90 -10.86 -13.90
CA GLN A 225 -5.63 -12.02 -13.37
C GLN A 225 -7.09 -12.08 -13.83
N TYR A 226 -7.53 -11.06 -14.55
CA TYR A 226 -8.82 -10.95 -15.20
C TYR A 226 -8.61 -10.75 -16.72
N PRO A 227 -9.53 -11.21 -17.59
CA PRO A 227 -9.45 -10.97 -19.03
C PRO A 227 -9.22 -9.48 -19.33
N LEU A 228 -8.07 -9.16 -19.92
CA LEU A 228 -7.66 -7.79 -20.20
C LEU A 228 -7.36 -7.60 -21.68
N ASP A 229 -8.05 -6.64 -22.28
CA ASP A 229 -7.72 -6.05 -23.58
C ASP A 229 -6.75 -4.89 -23.37
N ILE A 230 -5.62 -4.92 -24.08
CA ILE A 230 -4.59 -3.88 -24.00
C ILE A 230 -4.64 -3.08 -25.29
N ASN A 231 -5.03 -1.82 -25.20
CA ASN A 231 -5.01 -0.87 -26.31
C ASN A 231 -4.32 0.42 -25.84
N LEU A 232 -3.05 0.60 -26.23
CA LEU A 232 -2.23 1.73 -25.81
C LEU A 232 -1.65 2.44 -27.03
N PRO A 233 -1.60 3.78 -27.05
CA PRO A 233 -1.05 4.57 -28.17
C PRO A 233 0.49 4.64 -28.12
N LEU A 234 1.16 3.62 -27.58
CA LEU A 234 2.61 3.59 -27.40
C LEU A 234 3.34 3.53 -28.74
N GLU A 235 4.28 4.44 -28.91
CA GLU A 235 5.23 4.56 -30.01
C GLU A 235 6.58 3.93 -29.62
N SER A 236 7.02 4.10 -28.37
CA SER A 236 8.25 3.49 -27.85
C SER A 236 8.22 3.25 -26.33
N ALA A 237 8.86 2.17 -25.89
CA ALA A 237 9.19 1.85 -24.50
C ALA A 237 10.58 1.18 -24.44
N ASN A 238 11.20 1.08 -23.26
CA ASN A 238 12.44 0.33 -23.10
C ASN A 238 12.20 -1.19 -23.18
N SER A 239 11.16 -1.68 -22.51
CA SER A 239 10.63 -3.03 -22.69
C SER A 239 9.17 -3.11 -22.27
N ILE A 240 8.43 -4.06 -22.85
CA ILE A 240 7.04 -4.35 -22.51
C ILE A 240 6.91 -5.85 -22.22
N ASP A 241 6.46 -6.18 -21.01
CA ASP A 241 6.23 -7.55 -20.54
C ASP A 241 4.77 -7.71 -20.14
N LEU A 242 4.04 -8.53 -20.90
CA LEU A 242 2.61 -8.78 -20.76
C LEU A 242 2.40 -10.22 -20.33
N GLN A 243 1.79 -10.42 -19.16
CA GLN A 243 1.57 -11.73 -18.56
C GLN A 243 0.13 -11.92 -18.09
N GLY A 244 -0.30 -13.17 -18.01
CA GLY A 244 -1.57 -13.54 -17.40
C GLY A 244 -2.72 -13.61 -18.40
N ARG A 245 -3.92 -13.18 -18.03
CA ARG A 245 -5.15 -13.36 -18.81
C ARG A 245 -5.34 -12.25 -19.85
N ILE A 246 -4.45 -12.17 -20.82
CA ILE A 246 -4.51 -11.16 -21.89
C ILE A 246 -5.35 -11.67 -23.05
N THR A 247 -6.43 -10.97 -23.39
CA THR A 247 -7.34 -11.36 -24.48
C THR A 247 -6.96 -10.76 -25.82
N SER A 248 -6.31 -9.61 -25.80
CA SER A 248 -5.86 -8.92 -27.01
C SER A 248 -4.83 -7.86 -26.66
N VAL A 249 -3.94 -7.60 -27.61
CA VAL A 249 -2.89 -6.57 -27.53
C VAL A 249 -2.93 -5.79 -28.82
N HIS A 250 -3.19 -4.49 -28.72
CA HIS A 250 -3.25 -3.55 -29.82
C HIS A 250 -2.34 -2.35 -29.53
N LEU A 251 -1.18 -2.33 -30.20
CA LEU A 251 -0.11 -1.35 -30.06
C LEU A 251 0.30 -0.83 -31.46
N PRO A 252 -0.62 -0.17 -32.19
CA PRO A 252 -0.50 0.06 -33.63
C PRO A 252 0.69 0.93 -34.04
N ASN A 253 1.21 1.75 -33.13
CA ASN A 253 2.31 2.67 -33.39
C ASN A 253 3.66 2.20 -32.81
N LEU A 254 3.70 1.01 -32.18
CA LEU A 254 4.89 0.58 -31.47
C LEU A 254 6.05 0.32 -32.41
N SER A 255 7.18 0.95 -32.13
CA SER A 255 8.43 0.75 -32.85
C SER A 255 8.87 -0.71 -32.81
N ALA A 256 9.31 -1.24 -33.95
CA ALA A 256 9.83 -2.60 -34.06
C ALA A 256 11.07 -2.88 -33.19
N ASN A 257 11.71 -1.83 -32.67
CA ASN A 257 12.86 -1.95 -31.78
C ASN A 257 12.50 -2.11 -30.30
N THR A 258 11.23 -1.94 -29.92
CA THR A 258 10.81 -2.12 -28.53
C THR A 258 10.66 -3.62 -28.23
N PRO A 259 11.46 -4.19 -27.30
CA PRO A 259 11.29 -5.56 -26.86
C PRO A 259 9.90 -5.75 -26.26
N LEU A 260 9.15 -6.70 -26.81
CA LEU A 260 7.80 -7.06 -26.36
C LEU A 260 7.76 -8.56 -26.05
N SER A 261 7.43 -8.90 -24.81
CA SER A 261 7.18 -10.27 -24.37
C SER A 261 5.70 -10.43 -24.04
N LEU A 262 5.06 -11.44 -24.62
CA LEU A 262 3.67 -11.80 -24.34
C LEU A 262 3.62 -13.25 -23.85
N ASN A 263 3.17 -13.43 -22.61
CA ASN A 263 2.95 -14.71 -21.97
C ASN A 263 1.50 -14.78 -21.46
N SER A 264 0.56 -14.96 -22.39
CA SER A 264 -0.86 -15.10 -22.07
C SER A 264 -1.18 -16.51 -21.60
N THR A 265 -2.13 -16.64 -20.67
CA THR A 265 -2.77 -17.92 -20.32
C THR A 265 -3.74 -18.42 -21.38
N TYR A 266 -4.11 -17.55 -22.32
CA TYR A 266 -4.92 -17.90 -23.49
C TYR A 266 -4.00 -18.26 -24.66
N GLU A 267 -4.42 -19.23 -25.48
CA GLU A 267 -3.76 -19.50 -26.75
C GLU A 267 -3.96 -18.28 -27.65
N CYS A 268 -2.86 -17.62 -27.99
CA CYS A 268 -2.86 -16.50 -28.92
C CYS A 268 -2.53 -17.04 -30.32
N ASP A 269 -3.18 -16.49 -31.34
CA ASP A 269 -2.78 -16.80 -32.71
C ASP A 269 -1.36 -16.24 -32.93
N ASP A 270 -0.45 -17.08 -33.41
CA ASP A 270 0.92 -16.71 -33.76
C ASP A 270 0.90 -15.82 -35.02
N SER A 271 0.46 -14.57 -34.88
CA SER A 271 0.62 -13.56 -35.92
C SER A 271 2.08 -13.11 -35.94
N ASP A 272 2.66 -12.97 -37.14
CA ASP A 272 4.03 -12.48 -37.35
C ASP A 272 4.26 -11.08 -36.72
N SER A 273 3.18 -10.36 -36.39
CA SER A 273 3.21 -9.10 -35.65
C SER A 273 2.72 -9.30 -34.22
N LEU A 274 3.57 -8.96 -33.24
CA LEU A 274 3.20 -8.91 -31.82
C LEU A 274 2.39 -7.65 -31.45
N THR A 275 2.23 -6.68 -32.36
CA THR A 275 1.55 -5.41 -32.07
C THR A 275 0.04 -5.46 -32.24
N ASP A 276 -0.50 -6.53 -32.84
CA ASP A 276 -1.94 -6.72 -33.03
C ASP A 276 -2.26 -8.22 -32.89
N VAL A 277 -2.37 -8.66 -31.64
CA VAL A 277 -2.57 -10.08 -31.27
C VAL A 277 -3.93 -10.24 -30.64
N THR A 278 -4.69 -11.24 -31.07
CA THR A 278 -5.94 -11.65 -30.42
C THR A 278 -5.76 -13.03 -29.82
N CYS A 279 -6.12 -13.19 -28.56
CA CYS A 279 -6.07 -14.43 -27.80
C CYS A 279 -7.50 -14.80 -27.40
N PRO A 280 -8.22 -15.58 -28.23
CA PRO A 280 -9.63 -15.86 -28.02
C PRO A 280 -9.85 -16.52 -26.65
N ILE A 281 -10.84 -16.01 -25.91
CA ILE A 281 -11.30 -16.66 -24.68
C ILE A 281 -11.86 -18.03 -25.10
N PRO A 282 -11.41 -19.15 -24.52
CA PRO A 282 -11.91 -20.47 -24.88
C PRO A 282 -13.42 -20.55 -24.63
N GLN A 283 -14.19 -20.43 -25.71
CA GLN A 283 -15.65 -20.51 -25.70
C GLN A 283 -16.04 -21.98 -25.58
N ASN A 284 -16.35 -22.42 -24.36
CA ASN A 284 -16.65 -23.80 -23.98
C ASN A 284 -15.42 -24.70 -23.82
N LEU A 285 -15.09 -24.99 -22.56
CA LEU A 285 -14.77 -26.37 -22.20
C LEU A 285 -15.93 -27.24 -22.68
N SER A 286 -15.66 -28.05 -23.70
CA SER A 286 -16.60 -29.03 -24.24
C SER A 286 -17.28 -29.77 -23.10
N ASN A 287 -18.59 -30.00 -23.21
CA ASN A 287 -19.40 -30.70 -22.21
C ASN A 287 -18.81 -32.07 -21.78
N ARG A 288 -17.86 -32.64 -22.55
CA ARG A 288 -17.12 -33.86 -22.20
C ARG A 288 -16.12 -33.69 -21.03
N GLU A 289 -15.60 -32.51 -20.73
CA GLU A 289 -14.65 -32.31 -19.61
C GLU A 289 -15.34 -31.89 -18.30
N ARG A 290 -16.55 -31.31 -18.38
CA ARG A 290 -17.36 -30.96 -17.20
C ARG A 290 -17.83 -32.19 -16.41
N ILE A 291 -17.90 -33.37 -17.04
CA ILE A 291 -18.32 -34.62 -16.41
C ILE A 291 -17.16 -35.31 -15.66
N GLY A 292 -15.90 -34.96 -15.96
CA GLY A 292 -14.72 -35.57 -15.31
C GLY A 292 -14.41 -35.07 -13.91
N MET A 293 -14.78 -33.82 -13.56
CA MET A 293 -14.49 -33.24 -12.23
C MET A 293 -15.52 -33.62 -11.15
N GLY A 294 -16.72 -34.09 -11.53
CA GLY A 294 -17.76 -34.52 -10.59
C GLY A 294 -17.42 -35.82 -9.84
N VAL A 295 -16.51 -36.64 -10.37
CA VAL A 295 -16.14 -37.94 -9.78
C VAL A 295 -14.82 -37.87 -9.00
N GLY A 296 -13.94 -36.91 -9.31
CA GLY A 296 -12.62 -36.78 -8.66
C GLY A 296 -12.63 -36.16 -7.25
N ILE A 297 -13.57 -35.24 -6.97
CA ILE A 297 -13.61 -34.52 -5.68
C ILE A 297 -14.03 -35.44 -4.52
N ALA A 298 -14.89 -36.44 -4.78
CA ALA A 298 -15.30 -37.39 -3.75
C ALA A 298 -14.14 -38.28 -3.25
N ALA A 299 -13.23 -38.68 -4.16
CA ALA A 299 -12.05 -39.47 -3.79
C ALA A 299 -10.97 -38.61 -3.10
N GLY A 300 -10.75 -37.38 -3.57
CA GLY A 300 -9.76 -36.46 -3.01
C GLY A 300 -10.06 -36.06 -1.56
N VAL A 301 -11.33 -35.70 -1.27
CA VAL A 301 -11.75 -35.30 0.09
C VAL A 301 -11.65 -36.48 1.07
N ALA A 302 -11.95 -37.71 0.63
CA ALA A 302 -11.78 -38.90 1.45
C ALA A 302 -10.30 -39.16 1.81
N CYS A 303 -9.39 -39.02 0.85
CA CYS A 303 -7.95 -39.20 1.08
C CYS A 303 -7.35 -38.14 2.02
N VAL A 304 -7.74 -36.86 1.86
CA VAL A 304 -7.26 -35.79 2.76
C VAL A 304 -7.86 -35.97 4.16
N GLY A 305 -9.13 -36.32 4.27
CA GLY A 305 -9.77 -36.63 5.55
C GLY A 305 -9.08 -37.78 6.30
N LEU A 306 -8.74 -38.87 5.58
CA LEU A 306 -7.99 -40.00 6.14
C LEU A 306 -6.56 -39.61 6.52
N GLY A 307 -5.89 -38.76 5.74
CA GLY A 307 -4.55 -38.24 6.05
C GLY A 307 -4.54 -37.40 7.33
N VAL A 308 -5.47 -36.44 7.46
CA VAL A 308 -5.63 -35.62 8.66
C VAL A 308 -6.00 -36.48 9.87
N TRP A 309 -6.91 -37.43 9.71
CA TRP A 309 -7.29 -38.37 10.78
C TRP A 309 -6.11 -39.24 11.23
N PHE A 310 -5.31 -39.75 10.29
CA PHE A 310 -4.13 -40.55 10.59
C PHE A 310 -3.05 -39.75 11.34
N LEU A 311 -2.79 -38.51 10.91
CA LEU A 311 -1.86 -37.61 11.59
C LEU A 311 -2.36 -37.24 13.00
N TRP A 312 -3.67 -37.02 13.17
CA TRP A 312 -4.28 -36.74 14.46
C TRP A 312 -4.19 -37.95 15.40
N ARG A 313 -4.46 -39.16 14.87
CA ARG A 313 -4.35 -40.43 15.61
C ARG A 313 -2.90 -40.69 16.05
N ARG A 314 -1.91 -40.43 15.18
CA ARG A 314 -0.49 -40.57 15.50
C ARG A 314 -0.05 -39.59 16.59
N ARG A 315 -0.50 -38.33 16.53
CA ARG A 315 -0.24 -37.33 17.58
C ARG A 315 -0.84 -37.72 18.93
N ARG A 316 -2.04 -38.32 18.94
CA ARG A 316 -2.68 -38.77 20.18
C ARG A 316 -1.87 -39.87 20.89
N GLN A 317 -1.35 -40.84 20.15
CA GLN A 317 -0.48 -41.88 20.71
C GLN A 317 0.83 -41.32 21.29
N SER A 318 1.43 -40.32 20.65
CA SER A 318 2.65 -39.68 21.19
C SER A 318 2.39 -38.89 22.48
N ARG A 319 1.21 -38.25 22.62
CA ARG A 319 0.84 -37.54 23.85
C ARG A 319 0.65 -38.48 25.03
N GLU A 320 0.08 -39.67 24.80
CA GLU A 320 -0.06 -40.68 25.87
C GLU A 320 1.28 -41.20 26.36
N LYS A 321 2.28 -41.36 25.47
CA LYS A 321 3.65 -41.73 25.86
C LYS A 321 4.33 -40.62 26.68
N LEU A 322 4.15 -39.35 26.29
CA LEU A 322 4.74 -38.20 27.00
C LEU A 322 4.13 -38.01 28.41
N ILE A 323 2.81 -38.21 28.56
CA ILE A 323 2.13 -38.12 29.86
C ILE A 323 2.61 -39.23 30.80
N LYS A 324 2.80 -40.46 30.30
CA LYS A 324 3.37 -41.56 31.10
C LYS A 324 4.82 -41.26 31.54
N ALA A 325 5.66 -40.76 30.63
CA ALA A 325 7.04 -40.37 30.96
C ALA A 325 7.11 -39.25 32.01
N ARG A 326 6.22 -38.24 31.94
CA ARG A 326 6.15 -37.18 32.96
C ARG A 326 5.72 -37.68 34.34
N ARG A 327 4.83 -38.67 34.42
CA ARG A 327 4.40 -39.28 35.70
C ARG A 327 5.52 -40.09 36.36
N GLU A 328 6.40 -40.72 35.57
CA GLU A 328 7.56 -41.45 36.09
C GLU A 328 8.68 -40.51 36.54
N ALA A 329 8.92 -39.40 35.82
CA ALA A 329 9.90 -38.39 36.21
C ALA A 329 9.50 -37.64 37.50
N GLY A 330 8.21 -37.29 37.66
CA GLY A 330 7.73 -36.63 38.87
C GLY A 330 7.80 -37.47 40.13
N ARG A 331 7.77 -38.81 40.01
CA ARG A 331 7.86 -39.72 41.16
C ARG A 331 9.27 -39.87 41.72
N ARG A 332 10.30 -39.54 40.93
CA ARG A 332 11.72 -39.55 41.36
C ARG A 332 12.15 -38.24 42.03
N ALA A 333 11.51 -37.12 41.71
CA ALA A 333 11.87 -35.81 42.25
C ALA A 333 11.25 -35.50 43.63
N GLY A 334 10.38 -36.36 44.17
CA GLY A 334 9.67 -36.12 45.42
C GLY A 334 10.22 -36.84 46.65
N HIS A 335 11.41 -37.45 46.57
CA HIS A 335 11.98 -38.21 47.70
C HIS A 335 13.23 -37.58 48.33
N ASP A 336 13.84 -36.57 47.72
CA ASP A 336 15.05 -35.93 48.24
C ASP A 336 14.77 -34.44 48.46
N GLY A 337 14.52 -34.02 49.70
CA GLY A 337 14.37 -32.60 50.02
C GLY A 337 13.54 -32.29 51.26
N VAL A 338 13.78 -32.99 52.35
CA VAL A 338 13.49 -32.50 53.71
C VAL A 338 14.84 -32.38 54.40
N ASP A 339 14.99 -31.33 55.22
CA ASP A 339 16.20 -30.79 55.86
C ASP A 339 16.78 -29.62 55.05
N GLY A 340 16.83 -28.36 55.49
CA GLY A 340 16.58 -27.70 56.77
C GLY A 340 17.29 -26.33 56.73
N VAL A 341 16.99 -25.45 57.71
CA VAL A 341 17.80 -24.29 58.16
C VAL A 341 17.79 -23.07 57.22
N ASP A 342 17.12 -21.95 57.50
CA ASP A 342 17.24 -20.91 58.56
C ASP A 342 18.19 -19.73 58.20
N SER A 343 17.76 -18.53 58.63
CA SER A 343 18.49 -17.28 58.83
C SER A 343 18.77 -16.30 57.67
N THR A 344 18.01 -15.20 57.70
CA THR A 344 18.37 -13.76 57.61
C THR A 344 19.85 -13.37 57.40
N THR A 345 20.13 -12.47 56.43
CA THR A 345 21.08 -11.33 56.59
C THR A 345 20.83 -10.18 55.59
N GLU A 346 20.83 -8.98 56.17
CA GLU A 346 21.05 -7.60 55.71
C GLU A 346 21.94 -7.24 54.49
N LEU A 347 21.52 -6.17 53.80
CA LEU A 347 22.21 -4.90 53.41
C LEU A 347 23.64 -4.87 52.83
N VAL A 348 23.92 -3.71 52.17
CA VAL A 348 25.14 -3.24 51.44
C VAL A 348 25.03 -3.52 49.92
N GLY A 349 25.16 -2.59 48.98
CA GLY A 349 25.78 -1.26 48.94
C GLY A 349 26.88 -1.26 47.86
N LEU A 350 26.93 -0.20 47.02
CA LEU A 350 27.94 0.10 45.97
C LEU A 350 27.79 -0.74 44.67
N GLU A 351 28.09 -0.30 43.44
CA GLU A 351 29.08 0.68 43.01
C GLU A 351 28.79 1.19 41.57
N SER A 352 29.24 2.41 41.31
CA SER A 352 29.27 3.16 40.06
C SER A 352 30.32 2.62 39.08
N ASN A 353 30.09 2.70 37.77
CA ASN A 353 30.98 3.28 36.74
C ASN A 353 30.69 2.73 35.33
N GLY A 354 30.54 3.64 34.36
CA GLY A 354 30.39 3.29 32.95
C GLY A 354 30.42 4.51 32.03
N ALA A 355 31.54 5.24 32.04
CA ALA A 355 31.82 6.32 31.11
C ALA A 355 32.32 5.76 29.76
N GLY A 356 31.63 6.10 28.67
CA GLY A 356 32.05 5.78 27.29
C GLY A 356 31.94 7.02 26.40
N SER A 357 33.02 7.82 26.35
CA SER A 357 33.17 9.00 25.51
C SER A 357 33.77 8.63 24.15
N GLY A 358 32.95 8.59 23.10
CA GLY A 358 33.40 8.51 21.71
C GLY A 358 33.27 9.87 21.01
N ARG A 359 34.40 10.58 20.83
CA ARG A 359 34.47 11.79 19.98
C ARG A 359 34.75 11.38 18.54
N GLN A 360 33.82 11.65 17.63
CA GLN A 360 34.07 11.64 16.18
C GLN A 360 34.29 13.08 15.68
N ALA A 361 35.42 13.29 15.03
CA ALA A 361 35.80 14.55 14.38
C ALA A 361 35.07 14.68 13.04
N ARG A 362 34.48 15.86 12.77
CA ARG A 362 34.05 16.26 11.43
C ARG A 362 35.11 17.18 10.78
N PRO A 363 35.46 16.98 9.50
CA PRO A 363 36.24 17.94 8.74
C PRO A 363 35.40 19.15 8.33
N ARG A 364 36.01 20.34 8.34
CA ARG A 364 35.43 21.61 7.90
C ARG A 364 35.62 21.77 6.39
N THR A 365 34.53 21.94 5.65
CA THR A 365 34.54 22.47 4.28
C THR A 365 34.49 24.01 4.30
N PRO A 366 35.27 24.70 3.44
CA PRO A 366 35.19 26.16 3.30
C PRO A 366 34.08 26.59 2.30
N PRO A 367 33.53 27.81 2.44
CA PRO A 367 32.49 28.34 1.57
C PRO A 367 33.03 28.78 0.19
N PRO A 368 32.18 28.80 -0.86
CA PRO A 368 32.56 29.22 -2.20
C PRO A 368 32.72 30.74 -2.32
N ALA A 369 33.70 31.15 -3.13
CA ALA A 369 34.00 32.53 -3.46
C ALA A 369 32.96 33.11 -4.45
N TYR A 370 32.51 34.33 -4.17
CA TYR A 370 31.80 35.18 -5.13
C TYR A 370 32.81 35.88 -6.06
N ALA A 371 32.49 35.93 -7.36
CA ALA A 371 32.59 37.09 -8.28
C ALA A 371 32.75 36.63 -9.75
N PRO A 372 32.52 37.51 -10.74
CA PRO A 372 32.00 38.89 -10.66
C PRO A 372 30.57 39.07 -11.20
#